data_AF-A0A6C0LVQ0-F1
#
_entry.id   AF-A0A6C0LVQ0-F1
#
_cell.length_a   1.000
_cell.length_b   1.000
_cell.length_c   1.000
_cell.angle_alpha   90.00
_cell.angle_beta   90.00
_cell.angle_gamma   90.00
#
_symmetry.space_group_name_H-M   'P 1'
#
loop_
_entity.id
_entity.type
_entity.pdbx_description
1 polymer ?
#
loop_
_entity_poly.entity_id
_entity_poly.type
_entity_poly.pdbx_seq_one_letter_code
_entity_poly.pdbx_strand_id
1 'polypeptide(L)'
;MSNTQYNNIERPWKNNEWLIWPRTILNDINMSDCNDTIEGVCYENKSLEDCIKQCPYDECGVGIYVKFKSGDSICAPLKTSGNPNLSPDYRLKRQQMYNLDPDIVESSVFVNTKLFPFPPNLSNTVFFGDIFELVSIDGKTKLNTNIVTNTDKEKRSKVIMDKDTISRCKLLPSIKSANHAVHDIPVVFGDKFEINSANTSFVTGVKNNLLQWKEALGIFGGGGLTFTFIPTEPGKRTGDLVTYSDDVIISYSEGGTVSINSKNELYINTNNTSTTKFKLRSLMDGYYCDNGQCKSVPINKITPVRYPGTWEKRPPENVLSSGTYKGNNVFNHEGCWDMCRYIKSGEKDKGTISISNSHFIPFPKFDKKSNLCLIVIISIVLSILIVWMLYKVFKNSE
;
A
#
# COMPACT_ATOMS: atom_id res chain seq x y z
N MET A 1 -11.90 12.04 16.95
CA MET A 1 -12.91 12.37 15.93
C MET A 1 -12.99 11.18 15.00
N SER A 2 -14.16 10.57 14.83
CA SER A 2 -14.34 9.45 13.90
C SER A 2 -14.26 9.97 12.46
N ASN A 3 -13.39 9.40 11.64
CA ASN A 3 -13.20 9.71 10.21
C ASN A 3 -14.43 9.43 9.33
N THR A 4 -15.56 9.04 9.92
CA THR A 4 -16.77 8.55 9.24
C THR A 4 -17.48 9.56 8.36
N GLN A 5 -17.14 10.85 8.42
CA GLN A 5 -17.71 11.87 7.53
C GLN A 5 -16.96 11.99 6.18
N TYR A 6 -15.78 11.39 6.05
CA TYR A 6 -14.85 11.66 4.94
C TYR A 6 -14.82 10.61 3.81
N ASN A 7 -15.60 9.53 3.85
CA ASN A 7 -15.46 8.46 2.84
C ASN A 7 -16.78 7.91 2.27
N ASN A 8 -17.90 8.62 2.40
CA ASN A 8 -19.18 8.11 1.89
C ASN A 8 -19.28 8.28 0.35
N ILE A 9 -18.35 7.68 -0.40
CA ILE A 9 -18.28 7.74 -1.85
C ILE A 9 -19.63 7.35 -2.45
N GLU A 10 -20.02 8.01 -3.53
CA GLU A 10 -21.29 7.72 -4.16
C GLU A 10 -21.36 6.31 -4.71
N ARG A 11 -22.57 5.79 -4.74
CA ARG A 11 -22.83 4.44 -5.17
C ARG A 11 -22.37 4.24 -6.63
N PRO A 12 -21.59 3.20 -6.93
CA PRO A 12 -21.23 2.91 -8.28
C PRO A 12 -22.37 2.22 -9.06
N TRP A 13 -22.26 2.25 -10.38
CA TRP A 13 -23.13 1.48 -11.27
C TRP A 13 -22.29 0.59 -12.19
N LYS A 14 -22.88 -0.51 -12.66
CA LYS A 14 -22.17 -1.54 -13.43
C LYS A 14 -22.46 -1.38 -14.91
N ASN A 15 -21.42 -1.39 -15.73
CA ASN A 15 -21.48 -1.45 -17.19
C ASN A 15 -20.64 -2.64 -17.68
N ASN A 16 -21.29 -3.78 -17.93
CA ASN A 16 -20.61 -5.04 -18.23
C ASN A 16 -19.56 -5.39 -17.15
N GLU A 17 -18.28 -5.30 -17.49
CA GLU A 17 -17.14 -5.64 -16.63
C GLU A 17 -16.62 -4.42 -15.86
N TRP A 18 -17.19 -3.24 -16.10
CA TRP A 18 -16.75 -1.99 -15.50
C TRP A 18 -17.67 -1.60 -14.35
N LEU A 19 -17.05 -1.20 -13.24
CA LEU A 19 -17.71 -0.53 -12.14
C LEU A 19 -17.38 0.96 -12.23
N ILE A 20 -18.41 1.81 -12.27
CA ILE A 20 -18.27 3.24 -12.54
C ILE A 20 -18.73 4.02 -11.32
N TRP A 21 -17.82 4.84 -10.79
CA TRP A 21 -17.97 5.62 -9.58
C TRP A 21 -18.22 7.09 -9.91
N PRO A 22 -19.47 7.59 -9.81
CA PRO A 22 -19.78 8.97 -10.14
C PRO A 22 -19.27 9.93 -9.06
N ARG A 23 -18.93 11.16 -9.46
CA ARG A 23 -18.44 12.24 -8.57
C ARG A 23 -17.24 11.79 -7.72
N THR A 24 -16.37 11.01 -8.34
CA THR A 24 -15.14 10.50 -7.73
C THR A 24 -13.92 10.90 -8.52
N ILE A 25 -12.79 10.95 -7.81
CA ILE A 25 -11.47 11.07 -8.39
C ILE A 25 -10.57 9.99 -7.77
N LEU A 26 -9.42 9.76 -8.37
CA LEU A 26 -8.34 8.99 -7.75
C LEU A 26 -7.39 9.95 -7.04
N ASN A 27 -7.06 9.64 -5.79
CA ASN A 27 -5.98 10.34 -5.10
C ASN A 27 -4.66 10.14 -5.88
N ASP A 28 -3.83 11.18 -5.95
CA ASP A 28 -2.51 11.17 -6.59
C ASP A 28 -2.51 10.84 -8.08
N ILE A 29 -3.41 11.43 -8.86
CA ILE A 29 -3.29 11.43 -10.32
C ILE A 29 -3.18 12.86 -10.80
N ASN A 30 -2.02 13.18 -11.39
CA ASN A 30 -1.86 14.44 -12.07
C ASN A 30 -2.48 14.32 -13.47
N MET A 31 -3.68 14.84 -13.64
CA MET A 31 -4.36 14.84 -14.94
C MET A 31 -3.80 15.90 -15.90
N SER A 32 -2.92 16.80 -15.44
CA SER A 32 -2.46 17.94 -16.26
C SER A 32 -1.44 17.59 -17.34
N ASP A 33 -0.72 16.48 -17.21
CA ASP A 33 0.30 16.04 -18.18
C ASP A 33 -0.01 14.70 -18.84
N CYS A 34 -1.06 14.00 -18.40
CA CYS A 34 -1.51 12.70 -18.92
C CYS A 34 -0.42 11.61 -18.94
N ASN A 35 0.69 11.80 -18.21
CA ASN A 35 1.82 10.88 -18.22
C ASN A 35 1.48 9.50 -17.65
N ASP A 36 0.45 9.43 -16.81
CA ASP A 36 -0.06 8.21 -16.19
C ASP A 36 -1.03 7.42 -17.09
N THR A 37 -1.37 7.95 -18.28
CA THR A 37 -2.22 7.23 -19.24
C THR A 37 -1.43 6.20 -20.03
N ILE A 38 -2.13 5.30 -20.71
CA ILE A 38 -1.51 4.21 -21.48
C ILE A 38 -0.60 4.74 -22.59
N GLU A 39 -1.06 5.78 -23.28
CA GLU A 39 -0.38 6.37 -24.43
C GLU A 39 0.34 7.69 -24.09
N GLY A 40 0.32 8.14 -22.83
CA GLY A 40 0.85 9.45 -22.43
C GLY A 40 0.03 10.63 -22.96
N VAL A 41 -1.22 10.40 -23.36
CA VAL A 41 -2.16 11.41 -23.84
C VAL A 41 -3.52 11.26 -23.15
N CYS A 42 -4.25 12.37 -23.01
CA CYS A 42 -5.66 12.34 -22.66
C CYS A 42 -6.50 12.59 -23.92
N TYR A 43 -7.63 11.89 -24.04
CA TYR A 43 -8.54 12.11 -25.16
C TYR A 43 -9.57 13.16 -24.80
N GLU A 44 -9.83 14.07 -25.71
CA GLU A 44 -10.82 15.13 -25.54
C GLU A 44 -12.14 14.79 -26.23
N ASN A 45 -13.22 15.37 -25.71
CA ASN A 45 -14.55 15.37 -26.33
C ASN A 45 -15.10 13.97 -26.63
N LYS A 46 -14.85 13.03 -25.71
CA LYS A 46 -15.41 11.67 -25.73
C LYS A 46 -16.57 11.55 -24.74
N SER A 47 -17.51 10.65 -25.00
CA SER A 47 -18.44 10.23 -23.95
C SER A 47 -17.73 9.32 -22.95
N LEU A 48 -18.35 9.07 -21.79
CA LEU A 48 -17.84 8.10 -20.82
C LEU A 48 -17.73 6.69 -21.44
N GLU A 49 -18.71 6.28 -22.24
CA GLU A 49 -18.72 4.97 -22.91
C GLU A 49 -17.58 4.86 -23.91
N ASP A 50 -17.31 5.92 -24.68
CA ASP A 50 -16.19 5.94 -25.59
C ASP A 50 -14.86 5.97 -24.84
N CYS A 51 -14.79 6.64 -23.70
CA CYS A 51 -13.62 6.62 -22.82
C CYS A 51 -13.30 5.20 -22.32
N ILE A 52 -14.32 4.45 -21.89
CA ILE A 52 -14.18 3.05 -21.46
C ILE A 52 -13.69 2.17 -22.61
N LYS A 53 -14.14 2.42 -23.86
CA LYS A 53 -13.66 1.65 -25.04
C LYS A 53 -12.19 1.90 -25.37
N GLN A 54 -11.64 3.07 -25.01
CA GLN A 54 -10.21 3.38 -25.17
C GLN A 54 -9.31 2.69 -24.12
N CYS A 55 -9.90 1.88 -23.24
CA CYS A 55 -9.21 1.20 -22.16
C CYS A 55 -9.07 -0.30 -22.52
N PRO A 56 -8.02 -0.70 -23.28
CA PRO A 56 -7.83 -2.09 -23.70
C PRO A 56 -7.62 -3.00 -22.49
N TYR A 57 -8.33 -4.14 -22.47
CA TYR A 57 -8.39 -5.06 -21.32
C TYR A 57 -7.04 -5.55 -20.80
N ASP A 58 -6.00 -5.55 -21.62
CA ASP A 58 -4.69 -6.11 -21.24
C ASP A 58 -3.76 -5.06 -20.62
N GLU A 59 -4.03 -3.76 -20.84
CA GLU A 59 -3.16 -2.65 -20.42
C GLU A 59 -3.87 -1.63 -19.51
N CYS A 60 -5.20 -1.65 -19.53
CA CYS A 60 -6.08 -0.69 -18.88
C CYS A 60 -7.09 -1.38 -17.97
N GLY A 61 -6.92 -1.23 -16.66
CA GLY A 61 -7.94 -1.65 -15.69
C GLY A 61 -8.62 -0.51 -14.95
N VAL A 62 -8.24 0.74 -15.22
CA VAL A 62 -8.86 1.92 -14.61
C VAL A 62 -8.76 3.13 -15.54
N GLY A 63 -9.71 4.05 -15.42
CA GLY A 63 -9.59 5.36 -16.04
C GLY A 63 -10.44 6.43 -15.35
N ILE A 64 -10.17 7.68 -15.73
CA ILE A 64 -10.88 8.86 -15.25
C ILE A 64 -11.58 9.53 -16.45
N TYR A 65 -12.83 9.90 -16.24
CA TYR A 65 -13.60 10.75 -17.12
C TYR A 65 -13.93 12.06 -16.41
N VAL A 66 -13.71 13.19 -17.06
CA VAL A 66 -13.98 14.53 -16.53
C VAL A 66 -14.82 15.29 -17.55
N LYS A 67 -15.87 15.97 -17.09
CA LYS A 67 -16.71 16.85 -17.91
C LYS A 67 -16.66 18.28 -17.41
N PHE A 68 -16.55 19.22 -18.33
CA PHE A 68 -16.46 20.66 -18.06
C PHE A 68 -17.79 21.37 -18.31
N LYS A 69 -17.95 22.57 -17.74
CA LYS A 69 -19.11 23.44 -17.97
C LYS A 69 -19.31 23.80 -19.43
N SER A 70 -18.23 23.91 -20.21
CA SER A 70 -18.27 24.18 -21.65
C SER A 70 -18.97 23.06 -22.44
N GLY A 71 -19.12 21.87 -21.85
CA GLY A 71 -19.59 20.67 -22.53
C GLY A 71 -18.44 19.77 -22.99
N ASP A 72 -17.20 20.28 -22.99
CA ASP A 72 -16.01 19.51 -23.31
C ASP A 72 -15.77 18.41 -22.26
N SER A 73 -15.01 17.40 -22.64
CA SER A 73 -14.64 16.31 -21.75
C SER A 73 -13.20 15.88 -21.93
N ILE A 74 -12.64 15.33 -20.87
CA ILE A 74 -11.32 14.70 -20.86
C ILE A 74 -11.49 13.25 -20.41
N CYS A 75 -10.83 12.36 -21.14
CA CYS A 75 -10.73 10.94 -20.87
C CYS A 75 -9.27 10.56 -20.66
N ALA A 76 -8.98 9.93 -19.53
CA ALA A 76 -7.66 9.42 -19.19
C ALA A 76 -7.75 7.92 -18.85
N PRO A 77 -7.52 7.02 -19.82
CA PRO A 77 -7.34 5.59 -19.54
C PRO A 77 -5.96 5.38 -18.92
N LEU A 78 -5.92 4.88 -17.69
CA LEU A 78 -4.72 4.86 -16.87
C LEU A 78 -3.97 3.54 -17.03
N LYS A 79 -2.63 3.63 -17.03
CA LYS A 79 -1.76 2.48 -17.09
C LYS A 79 -1.72 1.74 -15.75
N THR A 80 -2.19 0.49 -15.73
CA THR A 80 -2.27 -0.30 -14.49
C THR A 80 -1.19 -1.38 -14.36
N SER A 81 -0.44 -1.64 -15.44
CA SER A 81 0.60 -2.67 -15.49
C SER A 81 1.77 -2.46 -14.52
N GLY A 82 2.01 -1.22 -14.08
CA GLY A 82 3.07 -0.90 -13.11
C GLY A 82 2.77 -1.31 -11.67
N ASN A 83 1.49 -1.43 -11.29
CA ASN A 83 1.05 -1.73 -9.92
C ASN A 83 -0.19 -2.65 -9.91
N PRO A 84 -0.10 -3.89 -10.43
CA PRO A 84 -1.27 -4.76 -10.61
C PRO A 84 -1.94 -5.21 -9.30
N ASN A 85 -1.23 -5.12 -8.17
CA ASN A 85 -1.72 -5.59 -6.88
C ASN A 85 -2.42 -4.50 -6.06
N LEU A 86 -2.37 -3.24 -6.51
CA LEU A 86 -3.06 -2.13 -5.86
C LEU A 86 -4.43 -1.95 -6.51
N SER A 87 -5.50 -2.38 -5.83
CA SER A 87 -6.85 -2.09 -6.32
C SER A 87 -7.03 -0.56 -6.38
N PRO A 88 -7.41 0.02 -7.54
CA PRO A 88 -7.70 1.44 -7.67
C PRO A 88 -8.79 1.92 -6.73
N ASP A 89 -9.67 1.01 -6.29
CA ASP A 89 -10.78 1.32 -5.38
C ASP A 89 -10.28 1.99 -4.10
N TYR A 90 -9.14 1.55 -3.56
CA TYR A 90 -8.52 2.13 -2.36
C TYR A 90 -8.12 3.60 -2.51
N ARG A 91 -7.91 4.05 -3.76
CA ARG A 91 -7.54 5.44 -4.07
C ARG A 91 -8.75 6.32 -4.39
N LEU A 92 -9.95 5.76 -4.46
CA LEU A 92 -11.15 6.53 -4.74
C LEU A 92 -11.40 7.53 -3.62
N LYS A 93 -11.64 8.79 -4.00
CA LYS A 93 -12.04 9.86 -3.10
C LYS A 93 -13.17 10.67 -3.73
N ARG A 94 -13.97 11.32 -2.89
CA ARG A 94 -15.04 12.21 -3.36
C ARG A 94 -14.42 13.42 -4.07
N GLN A 95 -14.97 13.76 -5.22
CA GLN A 95 -14.57 14.94 -5.98
C GLN A 95 -14.60 16.22 -5.13
N GLN A 96 -15.62 16.37 -4.25
CA GLN A 96 -15.80 17.59 -3.45
C GLN A 96 -14.74 17.82 -2.36
N MET A 97 -13.87 16.83 -2.09
CA MET A 97 -12.79 16.98 -1.09
C MET A 97 -11.59 17.76 -1.60
N TYR A 98 -11.53 17.94 -2.92
CA TYR A 98 -10.41 18.57 -3.58
C TYR A 98 -10.85 19.90 -4.17
N ASN A 99 -9.97 20.89 -4.07
CA ASN A 99 -10.15 22.16 -4.76
C ASN A 99 -9.79 21.98 -6.23
N LEU A 100 -10.66 21.28 -6.95
CA LEU A 100 -10.53 21.06 -8.39
C LEU A 100 -10.87 22.33 -9.16
N ASP A 101 -10.50 22.35 -10.44
CA ASP A 101 -10.92 23.41 -11.36
C ASP A 101 -12.44 23.61 -11.26
N PRO A 102 -12.92 24.84 -10.99
CA PRO A 102 -14.34 25.12 -10.83
C PRO A 102 -15.17 24.83 -12.07
N ASP A 103 -14.56 24.69 -13.25
CA ASP A 103 -15.24 24.33 -14.49
C ASP A 103 -15.49 22.83 -14.63
N ILE A 104 -14.90 21.99 -13.76
CA ILE A 104 -15.24 20.57 -13.68
C ILE A 104 -16.62 20.41 -13.02
N VAL A 105 -17.59 19.93 -13.79
CA VAL A 105 -18.96 19.67 -13.30
C VAL A 105 -19.18 18.22 -12.91
N GLU A 106 -18.40 17.31 -13.48
CA GLU A 106 -18.52 15.88 -13.23
C GLU A 106 -17.15 15.21 -13.37
N SER A 107 -16.83 14.33 -12.44
CA SER A 107 -15.74 13.36 -12.59
C SER A 107 -16.23 11.96 -12.26
N SER A 108 -15.81 10.98 -13.06
CA SER A 108 -16.14 9.57 -12.85
C SER A 108 -14.89 8.72 -12.99
N VAL A 109 -14.68 7.81 -12.04
CA VAL A 109 -13.64 6.78 -12.13
C VAL A 109 -14.30 5.49 -12.56
N PHE A 110 -13.73 4.78 -13.52
CA PHE A 110 -14.21 3.48 -13.95
C PHE A 110 -13.12 2.43 -13.75
N VAL A 111 -13.48 1.29 -13.17
CA VAL A 111 -12.56 0.21 -12.80
C VAL A 111 -13.03 -1.11 -13.43
N ASN A 112 -12.11 -1.83 -14.06
CA ASN A 112 -12.39 -3.13 -14.66
C ASN A 112 -12.40 -4.21 -13.58
N THR A 113 -13.59 -4.75 -13.30
CA THR A 113 -13.79 -5.76 -12.25
C THR A 113 -13.21 -7.14 -12.56
N LYS A 114 -12.82 -7.42 -13.82
CA LYS A 114 -12.06 -8.64 -14.14
C LYS A 114 -10.59 -8.54 -13.76
N LEU A 115 -10.00 -7.35 -13.90
CA LEU A 115 -8.61 -7.09 -13.53
C LEU A 115 -8.49 -6.78 -12.03
N PHE A 116 -9.44 -6.01 -11.51
CA PHE A 116 -9.51 -5.59 -10.12
C PHE A 116 -10.84 -6.07 -9.52
N PRO A 117 -10.90 -7.30 -8.99
CA PRO A 117 -12.12 -7.83 -8.40
C PRO A 117 -12.67 -6.90 -7.32
N PHE A 118 -13.96 -6.59 -7.44
CA PHE A 118 -14.69 -5.79 -6.47
C PHE A 118 -15.73 -6.63 -5.73
N PRO A 119 -15.85 -6.50 -4.40
CA PRO A 119 -14.98 -5.72 -3.51
C PRO A 119 -13.56 -6.33 -3.34
N PRO A 120 -12.52 -5.50 -3.10
CA PRO A 120 -11.16 -5.99 -2.92
C PRO A 120 -11.03 -6.81 -1.62
N ASN A 121 -10.58 -8.05 -1.74
CA ASN A 121 -10.46 -8.98 -0.60
C ASN A 121 -9.08 -8.90 0.07
N LEU A 122 -8.74 -7.74 0.64
CA LEU A 122 -7.47 -7.48 1.33
C LEU A 122 -7.65 -7.22 2.85
N SER A 123 -8.62 -7.87 3.49
CA SER A 123 -8.98 -7.57 4.89
C SER A 123 -7.89 -7.85 5.93
N ASN A 124 -6.96 -8.75 5.63
CA ASN A 124 -5.84 -9.10 6.51
C ASN A 124 -4.55 -8.33 6.15
N THR A 125 -4.53 -7.54 5.07
CA THR A 125 -3.36 -6.72 4.68
C THR A 125 -3.17 -5.54 5.61
N VAL A 126 -1.91 -5.22 5.91
CA VAL A 126 -1.52 -3.99 6.60
C VAL A 126 -1.40 -2.87 5.56
N PHE A 127 -2.07 -1.75 5.79
CA PHE A 127 -1.94 -0.56 4.96
C PHE A 127 -1.17 0.54 5.69
N PHE A 128 -0.49 1.40 4.93
CA PHE A 128 0.07 2.63 5.48
C PHE A 128 -1.05 3.50 6.07
N GLY A 129 -0.78 4.05 7.25
CA GLY A 129 -1.74 4.84 8.01
C GLY A 129 -2.79 4.04 8.81
N ASP A 130 -2.87 2.72 8.66
CA ASP A 130 -3.66 1.86 9.56
C ASP A 130 -3.27 2.08 11.01
N ILE A 131 -4.26 2.01 11.91
CA ILE A 131 -4.02 2.07 13.36
C ILE A 131 -3.91 0.65 13.89
N PHE A 132 -2.79 0.34 14.56
CA PHE A 132 -2.53 -0.99 15.13
C PHE A 132 -1.82 -0.92 16.49
N GLU A 133 -1.87 -2.00 17.25
CA GLU A 133 -0.98 -2.26 18.37
C GLU A 133 0.28 -2.96 17.87
N LEU A 134 1.47 -2.45 18.24
CA LEU A 134 2.72 -3.19 18.04
C LEU A 134 2.99 -4.03 19.28
N VAL A 135 3.01 -5.35 19.13
CA VAL A 135 3.06 -6.30 20.24
C VAL A 135 4.32 -7.16 20.14
N SER A 136 4.92 -7.51 21.28
CA SER A 136 5.93 -8.57 21.33
C SER A 136 5.33 -9.89 20.86
N ILE A 137 6.15 -10.77 20.30
CA ILE A 137 5.65 -12.04 19.74
C ILE A 137 4.93 -12.94 20.76
N ASP A 138 5.31 -12.87 22.04
CA ASP A 138 4.65 -13.58 23.13
C ASP A 138 3.26 -13.02 23.49
N GLY A 139 2.87 -11.89 22.88
CA GLY A 139 1.60 -11.21 23.09
C GLY A 139 1.48 -10.46 24.41
N LYS A 140 2.52 -10.45 25.26
CA LYS A 140 2.42 -9.96 26.64
C LYS A 140 2.66 -8.46 26.78
N THR A 141 3.52 -7.90 25.94
CA THR A 141 3.88 -6.47 26.01
C THR A 141 3.57 -5.79 24.69
N LYS A 142 3.19 -4.52 24.75
CA LYS A 142 2.87 -3.70 23.59
C LYS A 142 3.55 -2.35 23.69
N LEU A 143 3.81 -1.74 22.54
CA LEU A 143 4.48 -0.45 22.46
C LEU A 143 3.64 0.62 23.15
N ASN A 144 4.19 1.26 24.17
CA ASN A 144 3.56 2.35 24.90
C ASN A 144 3.59 3.64 24.08
N THR A 145 2.44 4.02 23.52
CA THR A 145 2.30 5.28 22.78
C THR A 145 1.75 6.41 23.65
N ASN A 146 1.17 6.12 24.81
CA ASN A 146 0.69 7.15 25.74
C ASN A 146 1.82 7.97 26.36
N ILE A 147 3.04 7.42 26.44
CA ILE A 147 4.17 8.13 27.05
C ILE A 147 4.49 9.46 26.36
N VAL A 148 4.11 9.62 25.08
CA VAL A 148 4.33 10.86 24.32
C VAL A 148 3.49 12.05 24.81
N THR A 149 2.48 11.82 25.66
CA THR A 149 1.70 12.89 26.29
C THR A 149 2.20 13.26 27.69
N ASN A 150 3.27 12.61 28.18
CA ASN A 150 3.86 12.90 29.47
C ASN A 150 4.53 14.29 29.49
N THR A 151 4.38 15.01 30.61
CA THR A 151 4.99 16.34 30.83
C THR A 151 6.49 16.25 31.10
N ASP A 152 6.97 15.12 31.61
CA ASP A 152 8.39 14.83 31.81
C ASP A 152 9.05 14.49 30.47
N LYS A 153 9.91 15.39 29.98
CA LYS A 153 10.57 15.29 28.66
C LYS A 153 11.45 14.04 28.54
N GLU A 154 12.12 13.63 29.61
CA GLU A 154 12.98 12.44 29.55
C GLU A 154 12.13 11.18 29.41
N LYS A 155 11.06 11.06 30.20
CA LYS A 155 10.11 9.94 30.08
C LYS A 155 9.43 9.94 28.73
N ARG A 156 8.95 11.09 28.27
CA ARG A 156 8.28 11.29 26.98
C ARG A 156 9.08 10.77 25.79
N SER A 157 10.42 10.86 25.88
CA SER A 157 11.32 10.45 24.82
C SER A 157 11.53 8.93 24.72
N LYS A 158 11.12 8.12 25.69
CA LYS A 158 11.45 6.68 25.68
C LYS A 158 10.45 5.85 24.88
N VAL A 159 10.96 4.96 24.03
CA VAL A 159 10.15 3.98 23.31
C VAL A 159 10.22 2.65 24.09
N ILE A 160 9.13 2.30 24.77
CA ILE A 160 9.09 1.17 25.71
C ILE A 160 7.94 0.20 25.39
N MET A 161 8.15 -1.08 25.69
CA MET A 161 7.12 -2.12 25.63
C MET A 161 6.57 -2.38 27.03
N ASP A 162 5.24 -2.39 27.20
CA ASP A 162 4.59 -2.54 28.50
C ASP A 162 3.31 -3.38 28.40
N LYS A 163 2.87 -4.01 29.51
CA LYS A 163 1.71 -4.92 29.53
C LYS A 163 0.38 -4.16 29.47
N ASP A 164 0.24 -3.14 30.32
CA ASP A 164 -1.05 -2.47 30.57
C ASP A 164 -1.10 -1.05 29.99
N THR A 165 -0.60 -0.90 28.76
CA THR A 165 -0.52 0.41 28.10
C THR A 165 -1.47 0.57 26.92
N ILE A 166 -1.60 1.78 26.39
CA ILE A 166 -2.25 2.01 25.09
C ILE A 166 -1.16 1.96 24.02
N SER A 167 -1.41 1.14 23.01
CA SER A 167 -0.59 1.05 21.81
C SER A 167 -1.44 1.47 20.62
N ARG A 168 -1.20 2.67 20.09
CA ARG A 168 -1.84 3.15 18.87
C ARG A 168 -0.76 3.65 17.94
N CYS A 169 -0.32 2.77 17.06
CA CYS A 169 0.75 3.04 16.13
C CYS A 169 0.20 3.26 14.72
N LYS A 170 0.93 4.00 13.90
CA LYS A 170 0.77 4.07 12.45
C LYS A 170 2.12 3.81 11.79
N LEU A 171 2.09 3.20 10.62
CA LEU A 171 3.26 3.19 9.73
C LEU A 171 3.12 4.38 8.80
N LEU A 172 4.16 5.20 8.74
CA LEU A 172 4.28 6.28 7.77
C LEU A 172 5.37 5.88 6.77
N PRO A 173 5.13 5.95 5.45
CA PRO A 173 6.18 5.62 4.49
C PRO A 173 7.32 6.64 4.56
N SER A 174 8.54 6.17 4.28
CA SER A 174 9.71 7.04 4.22
C SER A 174 9.76 7.90 2.96
N ILE A 175 9.13 7.46 1.86
CA ILE A 175 9.14 8.21 0.60
C ILE A 175 8.09 9.32 0.73
N LYS A 176 8.59 10.54 0.97
CA LYS A 176 7.79 11.76 1.05
C LYS A 176 7.67 12.37 -0.35
N SER A 177 6.79 11.85 -1.19
CA SER A 177 6.39 12.63 -2.37
C SER A 177 5.25 13.57 -1.97
N ALA A 178 5.42 14.84 -2.34
CA ALA A 178 4.73 15.99 -1.77
C ALA A 178 3.20 16.03 -1.96
N ASN A 179 2.61 15.04 -2.63
CA ASN A 179 1.17 14.95 -2.90
C ASN A 179 0.47 13.79 -2.17
N HIS A 180 1.18 12.84 -1.57
CA HIS A 180 0.55 11.61 -1.11
C HIS A 180 -0.10 11.74 0.26
N ALA A 181 -1.44 11.75 0.28
CA ALA A 181 -2.15 11.13 1.38
C ALA A 181 -1.95 9.61 1.28
N VAL A 182 -0.88 9.09 1.90
CA VAL A 182 -0.48 7.66 1.86
C VAL A 182 -1.38 6.80 2.78
N HIS A 183 -2.67 7.08 2.77
CA HIS A 183 -3.67 6.15 3.28
C HIS A 183 -3.98 5.17 2.14
N ASP A 184 -4.23 3.91 2.48
CA ASP A 184 -4.73 2.91 1.55
C ASP A 184 -3.68 2.34 0.55
N ILE A 185 -2.37 2.52 0.83
CA ILE A 185 -1.28 1.78 0.15
C ILE A 185 -0.92 0.55 1.01
N PRO A 186 -0.97 -0.68 0.45
CA PRO A 186 -0.60 -1.87 1.17
C PRO A 186 0.91 -1.89 1.45
N VAL A 187 1.28 -2.33 2.64
CA VAL A 187 2.69 -2.47 3.04
C VAL A 187 3.23 -3.79 2.50
N VAL A 188 4.39 -3.76 1.86
CA VAL A 188 5.15 -4.95 1.48
C VAL A 188 6.43 -5.09 2.29
N PHE A 189 6.94 -6.32 2.43
CA PHE A 189 8.22 -6.57 3.09
C PHE A 189 9.35 -5.83 2.35
N GLY A 190 10.20 -5.14 3.10
CA GLY A 190 11.26 -4.28 2.57
C GLY A 190 10.85 -2.82 2.34
N ASP A 191 9.57 -2.48 2.41
CA ASP A 191 9.14 -1.08 2.42
C ASP A 191 9.77 -0.34 3.58
N LYS A 192 10.19 0.89 3.31
CA LYS A 192 10.79 1.80 4.30
C LYS A 192 9.72 2.63 4.97
N PHE A 193 9.70 2.61 6.30
CA PHE A 193 8.72 3.34 7.10
C PHE A 193 9.27 3.93 8.39
N GLU A 194 8.54 4.87 8.95
CA GLU A 194 8.67 5.34 10.32
C GLU A 194 7.48 4.83 11.16
N ILE A 195 7.72 4.58 12.45
CA ILE A 195 6.64 4.24 13.38
C ILE A 195 6.17 5.53 14.05
N ASN A 196 4.90 5.86 13.88
CA ASN A 196 4.26 7.03 14.45
C ASN A 196 3.35 6.64 15.62
N SER A 197 3.33 7.47 16.66
CA SER A 197 2.26 7.43 17.66
C SER A 197 1.01 8.09 17.06
N ALA A 198 -0.03 7.29 16.82
CA ALA A 198 -1.21 7.69 16.07
C ALA A 198 -1.85 8.96 16.64
N ASN A 199 -2.26 9.86 15.74
CA ASN A 199 -2.89 11.15 16.06
C ASN A 199 -1.97 12.13 16.82
N THR A 200 -0.66 11.93 16.73
CA THR A 200 0.35 12.84 17.28
C THR A 200 1.44 13.11 16.24
N SER A 201 2.25 14.15 16.47
CA SER A 201 3.46 14.46 15.67
C SER A 201 4.67 13.57 16.03
N PHE A 202 4.53 12.60 16.94
CA PHE A 202 5.66 11.81 17.42
C PHE A 202 5.96 10.62 16.51
N VAL A 203 7.22 10.51 16.11
CA VAL A 203 7.76 9.36 15.37
C VAL A 203 8.94 8.76 16.12
N THR A 204 9.26 7.51 15.85
CA THR A 204 10.45 6.88 16.41
C THR A 204 11.72 7.44 15.77
N GLY A 205 12.76 7.59 16.59
CA GLY A 205 14.13 7.87 16.16
C GLY A 205 15.13 7.04 16.96
N VAL A 206 16.42 7.16 16.65
CA VAL A 206 17.49 6.39 17.30
C VAL A 206 18.50 7.36 17.93
N LYS A 207 18.85 7.14 19.20
CA LYS A 207 19.90 7.86 19.92
C LYS A 207 20.66 6.90 20.82
N ASN A 208 21.97 6.80 20.64
CA ASN A 208 22.83 5.86 21.39
C ASN A 208 22.28 4.42 21.35
N ASN A 209 21.91 3.96 20.16
CA ASN A 209 21.22 2.70 19.89
C ASN A 209 19.84 2.52 20.54
N LEU A 210 19.36 3.42 21.40
CA LEU A 210 18.00 3.34 21.95
C LEU A 210 17.01 4.00 20.99
N LEU A 211 15.82 3.42 20.86
CA LEU A 211 14.71 4.07 20.18
C LEU A 211 14.12 5.15 21.08
N GLN A 212 13.85 6.31 20.50
CA GLN A 212 13.29 7.46 21.18
C GLN A 212 12.13 8.08 20.39
N TRP A 213 11.11 8.55 21.10
CA TRP A 213 10.07 9.38 20.50
C TRP A 213 10.65 10.77 20.23
N LYS A 214 10.63 11.19 18.96
CA LYS A 214 10.99 12.54 18.53
C LYS A 214 9.76 13.21 17.93
N GLU A 215 9.62 14.51 18.15
CA GLU A 215 8.62 15.30 17.46
C GLU A 215 9.05 15.49 16.01
N ALA A 216 8.20 15.14 15.06
CA ALA A 216 8.40 15.44 13.66
C ALA A 216 8.17 16.95 13.45
N LEU A 217 9.27 17.69 13.26
CA LEU A 217 9.20 19.11 12.89
C LEU A 217 8.69 19.23 11.44
N GLY A 218 7.37 19.32 11.30
CA GLY A 218 6.65 19.49 10.03
C GLY A 218 6.38 18.19 9.25
N ILE A 219 5.55 18.32 8.20
CA ILE A 219 5.27 17.27 7.19
C ILE A 219 6.58 16.79 6.51
N PHE A 220 7.66 17.56 6.66
CA PHE A 220 8.96 17.40 6.01
C PHE A 220 10.16 17.29 6.97
N GLY A 221 10.00 16.64 8.14
CA GLY A 221 11.12 16.45 9.08
C GLY A 221 12.07 15.29 8.72
N GLY A 222 13.19 15.60 8.05
CA GLY A 222 14.50 14.91 8.12
C GLY A 222 14.67 13.55 7.43
N GLY A 223 15.53 13.48 6.41
CA GLY A 223 16.12 12.20 5.98
C GLY A 223 16.98 11.62 7.11
N GLY A 224 16.82 10.33 7.41
CA GLY A 224 17.80 9.64 8.25
C GLY A 224 17.35 8.30 8.84
N LEU A 225 16.09 8.13 9.23
CA LEU A 225 15.70 6.94 9.99
C LEU A 225 14.56 6.21 9.30
N THR A 226 14.85 5.03 8.76
CA THR A 226 13.83 4.19 8.15
C THR A 226 13.93 2.77 8.68
N PHE A 227 12.78 2.21 9.01
CA PHE A 227 12.65 0.81 9.37
C PHE A 227 12.11 0.03 8.19
N THR A 228 12.38 -1.26 8.17
CA THR A 228 11.75 -2.20 7.23
C THR A 228 11.27 -3.43 7.99
N PHE A 229 10.22 -4.06 7.50
CA PHE A 229 9.86 -5.39 7.98
C PHE A 229 10.66 -6.45 7.22
N ILE A 230 11.15 -7.43 7.96
CA ILE A 230 11.74 -8.66 7.45
C ILE A 230 10.77 -9.82 7.75
N PRO A 231 10.43 -10.65 6.74
CA PRO A 231 9.54 -11.79 6.95
C PRO A 231 10.21 -12.84 7.82
N THR A 232 9.43 -13.47 8.72
CA THR A 232 9.91 -14.60 9.53
C THR A 232 9.34 -15.94 9.10
N GLU A 233 8.27 -15.93 8.31
CA GLU A 233 7.62 -17.13 7.82
C GLU A 233 8.37 -17.71 6.60
N PRO A 234 8.61 -19.03 6.56
CA PRO A 234 9.16 -19.68 5.37
C PRO A 234 8.27 -19.44 4.15
N GLY A 235 8.86 -18.93 3.06
CA GLY A 235 8.16 -18.69 1.79
C GLY A 235 7.75 -17.24 1.54
N LYS A 236 7.79 -16.36 2.57
CA LYS A 236 7.69 -14.91 2.38
C LYS A 236 9.05 -14.28 2.10
N ARG A 237 9.07 -13.26 1.26
CA ARG A 237 10.26 -12.50 0.83
C ARG A 237 9.95 -11.00 0.68
N THR A 238 11.00 -10.22 0.49
CA THR A 238 10.89 -8.80 0.10
C THR A 238 9.99 -8.63 -1.13
N GLY A 239 9.11 -7.63 -1.09
CA GLY A 239 8.09 -7.37 -2.10
C GLY A 239 6.73 -8.00 -1.83
N ASP A 240 6.64 -8.96 -0.90
CA ASP A 240 5.38 -9.62 -0.57
C ASP A 240 4.54 -8.77 0.40
N LEU A 241 3.21 -8.86 0.31
CA LEU A 241 2.30 -8.20 1.24
C LEU A 241 2.55 -8.61 2.71
N VAL A 242 2.59 -7.59 3.57
CA VAL A 242 2.57 -7.73 5.03
C VAL A 242 1.13 -7.85 5.51
N THR A 243 0.88 -8.83 6.37
CA THR A 243 -0.46 -9.10 6.92
C THR A 243 -0.49 -9.04 8.45
N TYR A 244 -1.67 -8.81 9.03
CA TYR A 244 -1.85 -8.84 10.49
C TYR A 244 -1.64 -10.24 11.11
N SER A 245 -1.55 -11.28 10.28
CA SER A 245 -1.19 -12.62 10.71
C SER A 245 0.30 -12.83 10.88
N ASP A 246 1.12 -12.01 10.20
CA ASP A 246 2.55 -12.22 10.11
C ASP A 246 3.24 -11.94 11.45
N ASP A 247 4.28 -12.72 11.70
CA ASP A 247 5.30 -12.35 12.67
C ASP A 247 6.46 -11.69 11.91
N VAL A 248 6.89 -10.53 12.40
CA VAL A 248 7.85 -9.68 11.69
C VAL A 248 9.08 -9.39 12.54
N ILE A 249 10.22 -9.22 11.88
CA ILE A 249 11.40 -8.58 12.46
C ILE A 249 11.44 -7.16 11.93
N ILE A 250 11.76 -6.19 12.78
CA ILE A 250 11.93 -4.80 12.36
C ILE A 250 13.43 -4.54 12.21
N SER A 251 13.88 -4.23 11.00
CA SER A 251 15.26 -3.86 10.72
C SER A 251 15.39 -2.35 10.60
N TYR A 252 16.56 -1.84 10.95
CA TYR A 252 16.91 -0.44 10.84
C TYR A 252 17.86 -0.23 9.65
N SER A 253 17.58 0.77 8.82
CA SER A 253 18.24 0.95 7.52
C SER A 253 19.75 1.19 7.58
N GLU A 254 20.28 1.71 8.69
CA GLU A 254 21.72 1.90 8.86
C GLU A 254 22.43 0.67 9.46
N GLY A 255 21.68 -0.41 9.73
CA GLY A 255 22.20 -1.68 10.21
C GLY A 255 21.60 -2.13 11.54
N GLY A 256 21.44 -3.45 11.68
CA GLY A 256 20.90 -4.08 12.89
C GLY A 256 19.38 -4.28 12.87
N THR A 257 18.87 -4.79 13.99
CA THR A 257 17.44 -5.09 14.19
C THR A 257 16.93 -4.49 15.48
N VAL A 258 15.66 -4.14 15.51
CA VAL A 258 15.01 -3.64 16.73
C VAL A 258 14.84 -4.80 17.71
N SER A 259 15.27 -4.59 18.95
CA SER A 259 15.19 -5.55 20.05
C SER A 259 14.71 -4.89 21.33
N ILE A 260 14.32 -5.70 22.32
CA ILE A 260 13.86 -5.25 23.64
C ILE A 260 14.95 -5.55 24.68
N ASN A 261 15.36 -4.55 25.46
CA ASN A 261 16.36 -4.74 26.52
C ASN A 261 15.71 -5.18 27.85
N SER A 262 16.51 -5.40 28.90
CA SER A 262 16.03 -5.83 30.23
C SER A 262 15.15 -4.79 30.95
N LYS A 263 15.13 -3.53 30.50
CA LYS A 263 14.27 -2.44 30.98
C LYS A 263 13.02 -2.25 30.11
N ASN A 264 12.78 -3.18 29.18
CA ASN A 264 11.73 -3.10 28.16
C ASN A 264 11.86 -1.90 27.19
N GLU A 265 13.02 -1.27 27.11
CA GLU A 265 13.28 -0.20 26.14
C GLU A 265 13.64 -0.84 24.79
N LEU A 266 13.07 -0.31 23.72
CA LEU A 266 13.41 -0.73 22.36
C LEU A 266 14.76 -0.14 21.95
N TYR A 267 15.61 -0.94 21.32
CA TYR A 267 16.95 -0.55 20.92
C TYR A 267 17.38 -1.25 19.62
N ILE A 268 18.40 -0.74 18.95
CA ILE A 268 19.04 -1.34 17.78
C ILE A 268 20.09 -2.33 18.24
N ASN A 269 19.85 -3.61 17.99
CA ASN A 269 20.83 -4.68 18.15
C ASN A 269 21.64 -4.86 16.86
N THR A 270 22.92 -4.50 16.92
CA THR A 270 23.87 -4.65 15.81
C THR A 270 24.63 -5.98 15.86
N ASN A 271 24.59 -6.69 16.98
CA ASN A 271 25.41 -7.88 17.21
C ASN A 271 24.74 -9.18 16.75
N ASN A 272 23.49 -9.11 16.29
CA ASN A 272 22.69 -10.25 15.80
C ASN A 272 22.61 -11.45 16.76
N THR A 273 22.91 -11.27 18.05
CA THR A 273 22.92 -12.34 19.05
C THR A 273 21.53 -12.79 19.47
N SER A 274 20.53 -11.93 19.29
CA SER A 274 19.12 -12.24 19.48
C SER A 274 18.27 -11.33 18.62
N THR A 275 17.24 -11.90 17.98
CA THR A 275 16.31 -11.13 17.15
C THR A 275 14.94 -11.16 17.82
N THR A 276 14.41 -9.97 18.12
CA THR A 276 13.05 -9.85 18.64
C THR A 276 12.05 -9.90 17.50
N LYS A 277 11.03 -10.74 17.64
CA LYS A 277 9.89 -10.77 16.73
C LYS A 277 8.73 -9.95 17.29
N PHE A 278 7.99 -9.33 16.40
CA PHE A 278 6.83 -8.50 16.70
C PHE A 278 5.62 -8.98 15.92
N LYS A 279 4.45 -8.58 16.40
CA LYS A 279 3.17 -8.78 15.71
C LYS A 279 2.41 -7.47 15.66
N LEU A 280 1.73 -7.23 14.55
CA LEU A 280 0.81 -6.11 14.40
C LEU A 280 -0.61 -6.60 14.70
N ARG A 281 -1.30 -5.94 15.62
CA ARG A 281 -2.73 -6.21 15.88
C ARG A 281 -3.56 -5.03 15.42
N SER A 282 -4.32 -5.20 14.34
CA SER A 282 -5.18 -4.14 13.82
C SER A 282 -6.16 -3.64 14.88
N LEU A 283 -6.35 -2.32 14.91
CA LEU A 283 -7.42 -1.63 15.62
C LEU A 283 -8.50 -1.11 14.65
N MET A 284 -8.41 -1.52 13.39
CA MET A 284 -9.37 -1.18 12.34
C MET A 284 -10.53 -2.18 12.31
N ASP A 285 -11.66 -1.73 11.75
CA ASP A 285 -12.80 -2.58 11.46
C ASP A 285 -12.80 -2.98 9.98
N GLY A 286 -13.07 -4.25 9.72
CA GLY A 286 -13.47 -4.74 8.42
C GLY A 286 -14.99 -4.82 8.32
N TYR A 287 -15.46 -5.09 7.11
CA TYR A 287 -16.88 -5.09 6.78
C TYR A 287 -17.25 -6.35 6.01
N TYR A 288 -18.44 -6.89 6.26
CA TYR A 288 -18.93 -8.10 5.62
C TYR A 288 -20.44 -8.02 5.40
N CYS A 289 -20.95 -8.90 4.53
CA CYS A 289 -22.37 -8.97 4.22
C CYS A 289 -23.03 -10.12 4.97
N ASP A 290 -24.10 -9.83 5.70
CA ASP A 290 -24.89 -10.78 6.47
C ASP A 290 -26.35 -10.61 6.08
N ASN A 291 -26.91 -11.58 5.36
CA ASN A 291 -28.27 -11.55 4.81
C ASN A 291 -28.54 -10.27 3.98
N GLY A 292 -27.58 -9.90 3.11
CA GLY A 292 -27.67 -8.71 2.26
C GLY A 292 -27.45 -7.38 2.99
N GLN A 293 -27.23 -7.40 4.31
CA GLN A 293 -26.93 -6.20 5.10
C GLN A 293 -25.44 -6.08 5.38
N CYS A 294 -24.93 -4.87 5.24
CA CYS A 294 -23.57 -4.51 5.62
C CYS A 294 -23.41 -4.51 7.15
N LYS A 295 -22.38 -5.19 7.66
CA LYS A 295 -22.00 -5.19 9.08
C LYS A 295 -20.49 -5.01 9.23
N SER A 296 -20.06 -4.37 10.31
CA SER A 296 -18.64 -4.26 10.67
C SER A 296 -18.20 -5.38 11.62
N VAL A 297 -16.92 -5.68 11.59
CA VAL A 297 -16.24 -6.63 12.49
C VAL A 297 -14.80 -6.16 12.70
N PRO A 298 -14.28 -6.15 13.94
CA PRO A 298 -12.87 -5.88 14.17
C PRO A 298 -11.97 -6.83 13.38
N ILE A 299 -10.95 -6.30 12.70
CA ILE A 299 -10.02 -7.11 11.88
C ILE A 299 -9.34 -8.20 12.72
N ASN A 300 -9.07 -7.95 13.99
CA ASN A 300 -8.49 -8.96 14.90
C ASN A 300 -9.42 -10.13 15.26
N LYS A 301 -10.70 -10.11 14.86
CA LYS A 301 -11.67 -11.21 15.03
C LYS A 301 -11.92 -12.02 13.76
N ILE A 302 -11.35 -11.61 12.63
CA ILE A 302 -11.48 -12.39 11.40
C ILE A 302 -10.61 -13.64 11.51
N THR A 303 -11.00 -14.68 10.78
CA THR A 303 -10.15 -15.81 10.47
C THR A 303 -9.42 -15.47 9.19
N PRO A 304 -8.12 -15.13 9.24
CA PRO A 304 -7.32 -14.91 8.05
C PRO A 304 -7.34 -16.16 7.20
N VAL A 305 -7.41 -16.00 5.88
CA VAL A 305 -7.21 -17.13 4.98
C VAL A 305 -5.73 -17.49 5.05
N ARG A 306 -5.41 -18.42 5.94
CA ARG A 306 -4.09 -19.01 6.05
C ARG A 306 -3.96 -20.10 5.02
N TYR A 307 -2.78 -20.22 4.44
CA TYR A 307 -2.47 -21.27 3.50
C TYR A 307 -1.84 -22.45 4.27
N PRO A 308 -2.55 -23.58 4.47
CA PRO A 308 -1.91 -24.78 5.02
C PRO A 308 -1.04 -25.45 3.94
N GLY A 309 0.19 -25.82 4.30
CA GLY A 309 1.03 -26.75 3.52
C GLY A 309 2.23 -26.15 2.76
N THR A 310 3.07 -27.05 2.25
CA THR A 310 4.15 -26.76 1.29
C THR A 310 3.58 -26.79 -0.13
N TRP A 311 3.55 -25.66 -0.81
CA TRP A 311 3.02 -25.60 -2.18
C TRP A 311 4.16 -25.63 -3.21
N GLU A 312 3.96 -26.39 -4.29
CA GLU A 312 4.88 -26.41 -5.43
C GLU A 312 4.91 -25.06 -6.19
N LYS A 313 3.83 -24.27 -6.11
CA LYS A 313 3.71 -22.92 -6.68
C LYS A 313 3.00 -21.99 -5.72
N ARG A 314 3.54 -20.79 -5.56
CA ARG A 314 3.06 -19.75 -4.64
C ARG A 314 1.67 -19.22 -5.07
N PRO A 315 0.71 -19.05 -4.15
CA PRO A 315 -0.59 -18.47 -4.48
C PRO A 315 -0.47 -16.97 -4.83
N PRO A 316 -1.41 -16.43 -5.62
CA PRO A 316 -1.52 -14.99 -5.87
C PRO A 316 -1.62 -14.20 -4.55
N GLU A 317 -1.00 -13.01 -4.49
CA GLU A 317 -0.85 -12.24 -3.24
C GLU A 317 -2.18 -11.81 -2.63
N ASN A 318 -3.17 -11.53 -3.48
CA ASN A 318 -4.54 -11.19 -3.09
C ASN A 318 -5.29 -12.30 -2.34
N VAL A 319 -4.79 -13.55 -2.39
CA VAL A 319 -5.38 -14.69 -1.64
C VAL A 319 -4.93 -14.67 -0.18
N LEU A 320 -3.63 -14.43 0.06
CA LEU A 320 -3.02 -14.46 1.41
C LEU A 320 -3.41 -13.25 2.29
N SER A 321 -3.92 -12.21 1.65
CA SER A 321 -4.42 -10.97 2.26
C SER A 321 -5.89 -11.01 2.67
N SER A 322 -6.60 -12.11 2.43
CA SER A 322 -8.04 -12.21 2.68
C SER A 322 -8.35 -12.71 4.09
N GLY A 323 -9.59 -12.49 4.53
CA GLY A 323 -10.08 -12.93 5.83
C GLY A 323 -11.58 -13.15 5.82
N THR A 324 -12.05 -14.01 6.71
CA THR A 324 -13.46 -14.37 6.82
C THR A 324 -14.00 -14.18 8.24
N TYR A 325 -15.29 -13.91 8.38
CA TYR A 325 -15.97 -13.87 9.66
C TYR A 325 -17.35 -14.54 9.53
N LYS A 326 -17.60 -15.54 10.38
CA LYS A 326 -18.80 -16.40 10.31
C LYS A 326 -19.02 -17.01 8.92
N GLY A 327 -17.93 -17.31 8.20
CA GLY A 327 -17.95 -17.88 6.85
C GLY A 327 -18.19 -16.88 5.72
N ASN A 328 -18.33 -15.58 6.00
CA ASN A 328 -18.42 -14.53 4.98
C ASN A 328 -17.06 -13.87 4.77
N ASN A 329 -16.75 -13.47 3.54
CA ASN A 329 -15.59 -12.64 3.24
C ASN A 329 -15.68 -11.30 3.95
N VAL A 330 -14.56 -10.86 4.52
CA VAL A 330 -14.42 -9.55 5.16
C VAL A 330 -13.59 -8.67 4.23
N PHE A 331 -13.95 -7.39 4.15
CA PHE A 331 -13.33 -6.39 3.30
C PHE A 331 -12.88 -5.22 4.16
N ASN A 332 -11.67 -4.71 3.91
CA ASN A 332 -11.13 -3.56 4.66
C ASN A 332 -11.50 -2.26 3.92
N HIS A 333 -12.78 -1.86 3.98
CA HIS A 333 -13.21 -0.57 3.47
C HIS A 333 -14.40 -0.01 4.25
N GLU A 334 -14.36 1.28 4.60
CA GLU A 334 -15.45 1.99 5.28
C GLU A 334 -16.80 1.89 4.55
N GLY A 335 -17.85 1.45 5.24
CA GLY A 335 -19.24 1.58 4.78
C GLY A 335 -19.72 0.58 3.74
N CYS A 336 -19.00 -0.53 3.51
CA CYS A 336 -19.33 -1.61 2.56
C CYS A 336 -19.55 -1.20 1.09
N TRP A 337 -19.60 0.08 0.71
CA TRP A 337 -19.72 0.49 -0.70
C TRP A 337 -20.86 -0.20 -1.49
N ASP A 338 -21.97 -0.51 -0.81
CA ASP A 338 -23.08 -1.30 -1.38
C ASP A 338 -22.68 -2.69 -1.93
N MET A 339 -21.51 -3.22 -1.52
CA MET A 339 -20.93 -4.49 -1.97
C MET A 339 -21.85 -5.69 -1.72
N CYS A 340 -22.75 -5.60 -0.74
CA CYS A 340 -23.73 -6.65 -0.45
C CYS A 340 -24.76 -6.89 -1.56
N ARG A 341 -24.88 -5.99 -2.54
CA ARG A 341 -25.71 -6.23 -3.74
C ARG A 341 -24.95 -6.94 -4.85
N TYR A 342 -23.62 -6.80 -4.86
CA TYR A 342 -22.75 -7.41 -5.85
C TYR A 342 -22.35 -8.84 -5.45
N ILE A 343 -22.35 -9.12 -4.14
CA ILE A 343 -22.22 -10.47 -3.59
C ILE A 343 -23.61 -11.14 -3.66
N LYS A 344 -23.77 -12.17 -4.51
CA LYS A 344 -25.07 -12.83 -4.68
C LYS A 344 -25.54 -13.46 -3.35
N SER A 345 -26.79 -13.14 -2.97
CA SER A 345 -27.48 -13.82 -1.87
C SER A 345 -27.51 -15.33 -2.11
N GLY A 346 -26.82 -16.10 -1.26
CA GLY A 346 -26.82 -17.57 -1.31
C GLY A 346 -25.54 -18.22 -1.84
N GLU A 347 -24.60 -17.47 -2.41
CA GLU A 347 -23.22 -17.95 -2.54
C GLU A 347 -22.58 -17.88 -1.16
N LYS A 348 -22.73 -18.98 -0.39
CA LYS A 348 -21.65 -19.35 0.53
C LYS A 348 -20.45 -19.56 -0.37
N ASP A 349 -19.63 -18.52 -0.54
CA ASP A 349 -18.29 -18.64 -1.09
C ASP A 349 -17.54 -19.61 -0.17
N LYS A 350 -17.74 -20.92 -0.40
CA LYS A 350 -16.75 -21.92 -0.05
C LYS A 350 -15.50 -21.37 -0.71
N GLY A 351 -14.48 -21.00 0.08
CA GLY A 351 -13.28 -20.25 -0.31
C GLY A 351 -12.41 -20.84 -1.44
N THR A 352 -13.00 -21.61 -2.35
CA THR A 352 -12.57 -21.82 -3.73
C THR A 352 -12.76 -20.51 -4.50
N ILE A 353 -11.74 -19.67 -4.42
CA ILE A 353 -11.45 -18.74 -5.50
C ILE A 353 -11.31 -19.61 -6.75
N SER A 354 -12.34 -19.64 -7.60
CA SER A 354 -12.16 -20.17 -8.94
C SER A 354 -11.16 -19.25 -9.62
N ILE A 355 -9.91 -19.71 -9.70
CA ILE A 355 -8.91 -19.14 -10.59
C ILE A 355 -9.48 -19.36 -11.99
N SER A 356 -10.27 -18.42 -12.50
CA SER A 356 -10.43 -18.32 -13.94
C SER A 356 -9.02 -18.15 -14.47
N ASN A 357 -8.61 -19.01 -15.39
CA ASN A 357 -7.38 -18.88 -16.18
C ASN A 357 -7.47 -17.63 -17.08
N SER A 358 -7.76 -16.45 -16.52
CA SER A 358 -7.49 -15.19 -17.18
C SER A 358 -5.98 -15.11 -17.30
N HIS A 359 -5.53 -14.87 -18.52
CA HIS A 359 -4.14 -14.86 -18.91
C HIS A 359 -3.31 -14.12 -17.86
N PHE A 360 -2.53 -14.89 -17.10
CA PHE A 360 -1.29 -14.38 -16.55
C PHE A 360 -0.56 -13.80 -17.75
N ILE A 361 -0.55 -12.47 -17.86
CA ILE A 361 0.49 -11.80 -18.64
C ILE A 361 1.76 -12.19 -17.89
N PRO A 362 2.60 -13.10 -18.44
CA PRO A 362 3.86 -13.34 -17.80
C PRO A 362 4.53 -11.98 -17.67
N PHE A 363 4.99 -11.63 -16.47
CA PHE A 363 5.98 -10.57 -16.32
C PHE A 363 6.94 -10.70 -17.50
N PRO A 364 7.23 -9.63 -18.26
CA PRO A 364 8.19 -9.72 -19.34
C PRO A 364 9.40 -10.40 -18.71
N LYS A 365 9.69 -11.62 -19.18
CA LYS A 365 10.88 -12.33 -18.74
C LYS A 365 11.97 -11.35 -19.04
N PHE A 366 12.57 -10.77 -18.01
CA PHE A 366 13.76 -9.94 -18.14
C PHE A 366 14.75 -10.81 -18.90
N ASP A 367 14.87 -10.58 -20.20
CA ASP A 367 15.66 -11.44 -21.05
C ASP A 367 17.10 -11.17 -20.67
N LYS A 368 17.68 -12.09 -19.89
CA LYS A 368 19.07 -12.02 -19.44
C LYS A 368 20.02 -11.83 -20.62
N LYS A 369 19.64 -12.24 -21.85
CA LYS A 369 20.44 -12.00 -23.05
C LYS A 369 20.48 -10.54 -23.47
N SER A 370 19.39 -9.79 -23.33
CA SER A 370 19.33 -8.36 -23.69
C SER A 370 20.22 -7.52 -22.77
N ASN A 371 20.17 -7.78 -21.46
CA ASN A 371 21.04 -7.08 -20.49
C ASN A 371 22.51 -7.46 -20.65
N LEU A 372 22.83 -8.72 -20.98
CA LEU A 372 24.22 -9.10 -21.26
C LEU A 372 24.76 -8.36 -22.49
N CYS A 373 23.95 -8.23 -23.54
CA CYS A 373 24.33 -7.50 -24.76
C CYS A 373 24.54 -6.01 -24.48
N LEU A 374 23.65 -5.38 -23.69
CA LEU A 374 23.78 -3.98 -23.29
C LEU A 374 25.06 -3.72 -22.47
N ILE A 375 25.38 -4.61 -21.52
CA ILE A 375 26.60 -4.52 -20.69
C ILE A 375 27.86 -4.66 -21.55
N VAL A 376 27.85 -5.57 -22.54
CA VAL A 376 28.97 -5.74 -23.48
C VAL A 376 29.14 -4.50 -24.36
N ILE A 377 28.05 -3.93 -24.88
CA ILE A 377 28.11 -2.71 -25.69
C ILE A 377 28.66 -1.53 -24.87
N ILE A 378 28.17 -1.33 -23.64
CA ILE A 378 28.66 -0.27 -22.74
C ILE A 378 30.15 -0.46 -22.45
N SER A 379 30.59 -1.69 -22.22
CA SER A 379 32.01 -2.00 -21.95
C SER A 379 32.90 -1.72 -23.16
N ILE A 380 32.44 -2.01 -24.38
CA ILE A 380 33.16 -1.70 -25.62
C ILE A 380 33.26 -0.19 -25.82
N VAL A 381 32.16 0.55 -25.65
CA VAL A 381 32.13 2.01 -25.79
C VAL A 381 33.06 2.69 -24.78
N LEU A 382 33.06 2.24 -23.51
CA LEU A 382 34.00 2.74 -22.50
C LEU A 382 35.45 2.45 -22.88
N SER A 383 35.74 1.25 -23.39
CA SER A 383 37.09 0.88 -23.81
C SER A 383 37.60 1.78 -24.95
N ILE A 384 36.74 2.06 -25.94
CA ILE A 384 37.07 2.96 -27.06
C ILE A 384 37.32 4.39 -26.56
N LEU A 385 36.49 4.89 -25.63
CA LEU A 385 36.66 6.22 -25.04
C LEU A 385 37.98 6.35 -24.27
N ILE A 386 38.37 5.32 -23.51
CA ILE A 386 39.65 5.30 -22.78
C ILE A 386 40.82 5.34 -23.75
N VAL A 387 40.80 4.53 -24.81
CA VAL A 387 41.86 4.52 -25.84
C VAL A 387 41.93 5.87 -26.55
N TRP A 388 40.80 6.49 -26.88
CA TRP A 388 40.77 7.81 -27.51
C TRP A 388 41.32 8.90 -26.60
N MET A 389 41.00 8.87 -25.30
CA MET A 389 41.56 9.80 -24.33
C MET A 389 43.07 9.62 -24.17
N LEU A 390 43.56 8.39 -24.08
CA LEU A 390 44.99 8.11 -24.03
C LEU A 390 45.71 8.60 -25.30
N TYR A 391 45.14 8.35 -26.48
CA TYR A 391 45.69 8.84 -27.75
C TYR A 391 45.79 10.38 -27.79
N LYS A 392 44.77 11.09 -27.30
CA LYS A 392 44.81 12.57 -27.18
C LYS A 392 45.89 13.06 -26.23
N VAL A 393 46.09 12.36 -25.11
CA VAL A 393 47.14 12.71 -24.13
C VAL A 393 48.52 12.54 -24.76
N PHE A 394 48.79 11.42 -25.45
CA PHE A 394 50.07 11.18 -26.12
C PHE A 394 50.35 12.15 -27.26
N LYS A 395 49.33 12.49 -28.06
CA LYS A 395 49.49 13.44 -29.17
C LYS A 395 49.79 14.87 -28.72
N ASN A 396 49.40 15.24 -27.50
CA ASN A 396 49.67 16.55 -26.93
C ASN A 396 50.98 16.60 -26.11
N SER A 397 51.70 15.48 -26.00
CA SER A 397 53.00 15.40 -25.32
C SER A 397 54.21 15.38 -26.26
N GLU A 398 53.97 15.45 -27.58
CA GLU A 398 54.96 15.82 -28.61
C GLU A 398 54.77 17.31 -28.96
#